data_AF-A0A7C7Y2G7-F1
#
_entry.id   AF-A0A7C7Y2G7-F1
#
_cell.length_a   1.000
_cell.length_b   1.000
_cell.length_c   1.000
_cell.angle_alpha   90.00
_cell.angle_beta   90.00
_cell.angle_gamma   90.00
#
_symmetry.space_group_name_H-M   'P 1'
#
loop_
_entity.id
_entity.type
_entity.pdbx_description
1 polymer ?
#
loop_
_entity_poly.entity_id
_entity_poly.type
_entity_poly.pdbx_seq_one_letter_code
_entity_poly.pdbx_strand_id
1 'polypeptide(L)'
;MPKLPIPKSLATPSLLAHVATSKYVDGLPLYRQERIFQRLGVDVSRATLASCMVKMGDLVEPLMDRIRDEIRKNSFVQCDETPFQVLKEPGKRSQSQSYLWVLRGGEQNHPLIY
;
A
#
# COMPACT_ATOMS: atom_id res chain seq x y z
N MET A 1 -17.59 -18.22 -9.81
CA MET A 1 -16.49 -17.69 -8.97
C MET A 1 -16.58 -16.17 -8.96
N PRO A 2 -16.31 -15.50 -7.83
CA PRO A 2 -16.27 -14.03 -7.78
C PRO A 2 -15.21 -13.48 -8.74
N LYS A 3 -15.43 -12.28 -9.27
CA LYS A 3 -14.47 -11.64 -10.17
C LYS A 3 -13.14 -11.40 -9.44
N LEU A 4 -12.03 -11.66 -10.13
CA LEU A 4 -10.71 -11.35 -9.60
C LEU A 4 -10.54 -9.82 -9.50
N PRO A 5 -9.86 -9.31 -8.45
CA PRO A 5 -9.63 -7.88 -8.28
C PRO A 5 -8.83 -7.27 -9.43
N ILE A 6 -7.82 -8.02 -9.91
CA ILE A 6 -7.02 -7.65 -11.08
C ILE A 6 -7.47 -8.55 -12.25
N PRO A 7 -8.10 -7.98 -13.30
CA PRO A 7 -8.54 -8.76 -14.45
C PRO A 7 -7.39 -9.50 -15.12
N LYS A 8 -7.64 -10.75 -15.54
CA LYS A 8 -6.68 -11.63 -16.23
C LYS A 8 -5.41 -11.97 -15.42
N SER A 9 -5.38 -11.65 -14.12
CA SER A 9 -4.33 -12.11 -13.21
C SER A 9 -4.62 -13.54 -12.74
N LEU A 10 -3.58 -14.29 -12.34
CA LEU A 10 -3.72 -15.55 -11.62
C LEU A 10 -3.77 -15.34 -10.09
N ALA A 11 -3.52 -14.13 -9.61
CA ALA A 11 -3.48 -13.82 -8.19
C ALA A 11 -4.90 -13.72 -7.61
N THR A 12 -5.20 -14.58 -6.63
CA THR A 12 -6.45 -14.54 -5.88
C THR A 12 -6.47 -13.33 -4.93
N PRO A 13 -7.65 -12.87 -4.48
CA PRO A 13 -7.75 -11.82 -3.46
C PRO A 13 -6.92 -12.13 -2.21
N SER A 14 -6.96 -13.38 -1.73
CA SER A 14 -6.21 -13.81 -0.54
C SER A 14 -4.70 -13.74 -0.75
N LEU A 15 -4.20 -14.10 -1.94
CA LEU A 15 -2.78 -13.96 -2.26
C LEU A 15 -2.36 -12.48 -2.31
N LEU A 16 -3.17 -11.62 -2.94
CA LEU A 16 -2.91 -10.19 -3.00
C LEU A 16 -2.90 -9.56 -1.61
N ALA A 17 -3.85 -9.93 -0.75
CA ALA A 17 -3.90 -9.49 0.64
C ALA A 17 -2.66 -9.93 1.40
N HIS A 18 -2.26 -11.21 1.26
CA HIS A 18 -1.07 -11.73 1.93
C HIS A 18 0.21 -10.99 1.51
N VAL A 19 0.40 -10.75 0.21
CA VAL A 19 1.58 -10.02 -0.32
C VAL A 19 1.59 -8.58 0.20
N ALA A 20 0.43 -7.91 0.21
CA ALA A 20 0.28 -6.56 0.71
C ALA A 20 0.57 -6.45 2.22
N THR A 21 -0.05 -7.30 3.04
CA THR A 21 0.20 -7.34 4.49
C THR A 21 1.67 -7.63 4.78
N SER A 22 2.22 -8.67 4.14
CA SER A 22 3.64 -9.02 4.33
C SER A 22 4.55 -7.84 3.97
N LYS A 23 4.25 -7.10 2.90
CA LYS A 23 5.09 -5.99 2.46
C LYS A 23 4.98 -4.78 3.38
N TYR A 24 3.75 -4.33 3.66
CA TYR A 24 3.50 -3.02 4.24
C TYR A 24 3.32 -3.05 5.77
N VAL A 25 2.79 -4.16 6.31
CA VAL A 25 2.62 -4.35 7.75
C VAL A 25 3.84 -5.03 8.35
N ASP A 26 4.29 -6.14 7.73
CA ASP A 26 5.38 -6.96 8.29
C ASP A 26 6.78 -6.55 7.81
N GLY A 27 6.87 -5.56 6.91
CA GLY A 27 8.16 -5.05 6.41
C GLY A 27 8.95 -6.05 5.55
N LEU A 28 8.28 -7.02 4.92
CA LEU A 28 8.91 -8.06 4.10
C LEU A 28 9.05 -7.61 2.63
N PRO A 29 10.26 -7.24 2.16
CA PRO A 29 10.43 -6.71 0.81
C PRO A 29 10.12 -7.76 -0.27
N LEU A 30 9.62 -7.30 -1.42
CA LEU A 30 9.11 -8.18 -2.49
C LEU A 30 10.13 -9.18 -3.04
N TYR A 31 11.43 -8.83 -3.09
CA TYR A 31 12.47 -9.79 -3.51
C TYR A 31 12.61 -10.95 -2.50
N ARG A 32 12.31 -10.72 -1.22
CA ARG A 32 12.34 -11.76 -0.19
C ARG A 32 11.08 -12.63 -0.29
N GLN A 33 9.93 -12.03 -0.60
CA GLN A 33 8.69 -12.76 -0.90
C GLN A 33 8.84 -13.65 -2.14
N GLU A 34 9.44 -13.16 -3.23
CA GLU A 34 9.77 -13.96 -4.42
C GLU A 34 10.57 -15.23 -4.04
N ARG A 35 11.62 -15.09 -3.23
CA ARG A 35 12.39 -16.25 -2.74
C ARG A 35 11.59 -17.19 -1.85
N ILE A 36 10.60 -16.68 -1.09
CA ILE A 36 9.71 -17.52 -0.28
C ILE A 36 8.80 -18.34 -1.20
N PHE A 37 8.19 -17.72 -2.21
CA PHE A 37 7.36 -18.42 -3.18
C PHE A 37 8.14 -19.46 -3.97
N GLN A 38 9.39 -19.16 -4.37
CA GLN A 38 10.27 -20.13 -5.03
C GLN A 38 10.50 -21.40 -4.18
N ARG A 39 10.65 -21.26 -2.85
CA ARG A 39 10.76 -22.42 -1.95
C ARG A 39 9.48 -23.24 -1.85
N LEU A 40 8.33 -22.63 -2.14
CA LEU A 40 7.03 -23.30 -2.22
C LEU A 40 6.76 -23.86 -3.62
N GLY A 41 7.74 -23.82 -4.54
CA GLY A 41 7.58 -24.27 -5.92
C GLY A 41 6.78 -23.31 -6.81
N VAL A 42 6.55 -22.07 -6.37
CA VAL A 42 5.81 -21.06 -7.10
C VAL A 42 6.79 -20.07 -7.73
N ASP A 43 6.86 -20.06 -9.06
CA ASP A 43 7.64 -19.08 -9.80
C ASP A 43 6.83 -17.80 -10.05
N VAL A 44 7.09 -16.77 -9.25
CA VAL A 44 6.48 -15.45 -9.40
C VAL A 44 7.55 -14.37 -9.27
N SER A 45 7.75 -13.62 -10.35
CA SER A 45 8.78 -12.59 -10.36
C SER A 45 8.44 -11.43 -9.41
N ARG A 46 9.48 -10.80 -8.85
CA ARG A 46 9.38 -9.54 -8.10
C ARG A 46 8.66 -8.46 -8.90
N ALA A 47 8.87 -8.39 -10.21
CA ALA A 47 8.23 -7.40 -11.08
C ALA A 47 6.71 -7.64 -11.16
N THR A 48 6.28 -8.91 -11.24
CA THR A 48 4.87 -9.29 -11.18
C THR A 48 4.24 -8.88 -9.85
N LEU A 49 4.89 -9.21 -8.73
CA LEU A 49 4.41 -8.81 -7.39
C LEU A 49 4.31 -7.28 -7.27
N ALA A 50 5.31 -6.55 -7.77
CA ALA A 50 5.30 -5.08 -7.75
C ALA A 50 4.14 -4.51 -8.58
N SER A 51 3.91 -5.03 -9.79
CA SER A 51 2.78 -4.63 -10.64
C SER A 51 1.44 -4.90 -9.96
N CYS A 52 1.29 -6.04 -9.27
CA CYS A 52 0.12 -6.33 -8.46
C CYS A 52 -0.10 -5.31 -7.35
N MET A 53 0.95 -4.92 -6.63
CA MET A 53 0.84 -3.92 -5.54
C MET A 53 0.46 -2.53 -6.05
N VAL A 54 0.96 -2.11 -7.22
CA VAL A 54 0.53 -0.85 -7.85
C VAL A 54 -0.96 -0.88 -8.15
N LYS A 55 -1.43 -1.93 -8.84
CA LYS A 55 -2.86 -2.08 -9.18
C LYS A 55 -3.75 -2.19 -7.95
N MET A 56 -3.27 -2.83 -6.88
CA MET A 56 -3.98 -2.86 -5.61
C MET A 56 -4.11 -1.47 -4.99
N GLY A 57 -3.09 -0.62 -5.13
CA GLY A 57 -3.15 0.79 -4.76
C GLY A 57 -4.30 1.52 -5.45
N ASP A 58 -4.41 1.37 -6.78
CA ASP A 58 -5.52 1.96 -7.56
C ASP A 58 -6.89 1.43 -7.10
N LEU A 59 -6.99 0.14 -6.75
CA LEU A 59 -8.24 -0.47 -6.30
C LEU A 59 -8.70 0.01 -4.92
N VAL A 60 -7.77 0.34 -4.02
CA VAL A 60 -8.11 0.83 -2.67
C VAL A 60 -8.26 2.35 -2.60
N GLU A 61 -7.90 3.07 -3.67
CA GLU A 61 -7.98 4.54 -3.72
C GLU A 61 -9.35 5.11 -3.31
N PRO A 62 -10.50 4.57 -3.76
CA PRO A 62 -11.81 5.10 -3.34
C PRO A 62 -12.06 4.97 -1.83
N LEU A 63 -11.52 3.92 -1.20
CA LEU A 63 -11.59 3.76 0.25
C LEU A 63 -10.68 4.77 0.96
N MET A 64 -9.47 4.98 0.44
CA MET A 64 -8.52 5.95 0.97
C MET A 64 -9.07 7.38 0.88
N ASP A 65 -9.72 7.73 -0.22
CA ASP A 65 -10.39 9.02 -0.39
C ASP A 65 -11.51 9.20 0.63
N ARG A 66 -12.32 8.16 0.86
CA ARG A 66 -13.39 8.19 1.86
C ARG A 66 -12.86 8.40 3.27
N ILE A 67 -11.77 7.71 3.64
CA ILE A 67 -11.10 7.89 4.94
C ILE A 67 -10.59 9.33 5.07
N ARG A 68 -9.94 9.86 4.03
CA ARG A 68 -9.42 11.23 4.01
C ARG A 68 -10.53 12.26 4.23
N ASP A 69 -11.67 12.09 3.54
CA ASP A 69 -12.81 12.99 3.65
C ASP A 69 -13.48 12.95 5.03
N GLU A 70 -13.53 11.78 5.68
CA GLU A 70 -14.02 11.70 7.06
C GLU A 70 -13.06 12.37 8.04
N ILE A 71 -11.75 12.15 7.93
CA ILE A 71 -10.76 12.83 8.78
C ILE A 71 -10.87 14.36 8.65
N ARG A 72 -11.15 14.89 7.46
CA ARG A 72 -11.31 16.33 7.21
C ARG A 72 -12.54 16.96 7.88
N LYS A 73 -13.53 16.17 8.29
CA LYS A 73 -14.71 16.67 9.02
C LYS A 73 -14.45 16.88 10.50
N ASN A 74 -13.38 16.27 11.04
CA ASN A 74 -13.00 16.44 12.43
C ASN A 74 -12.59 17.90 12.71
N SER A 75 -12.98 18.42 13.88
CA SER A 75 -12.54 19.74 14.36
C SER A 75 -11.05 19.77 14.72
N PHE A 76 -10.43 18.61 14.90
CA PHE A 76 -9.03 18.43 15.24
C PHE A 76 -8.47 17.19 14.54
N VAL A 77 -7.29 17.32 13.94
CA VAL A 77 -6.57 16.25 13.23
C VAL A 77 -5.13 16.23 13.73
N GLN A 78 -4.61 15.03 14.01
CA GLN A 78 -3.20 14.82 14.33
C GLN A 78 -2.44 14.49 13.04
N CYS A 79 -1.28 15.10 12.86
CA CYS A 79 -0.41 14.87 11.69
C CYS A 79 0.98 14.52 12.20
N ASP A 80 1.61 13.51 11.62
CA ASP A 80 3.01 13.18 11.87
C ASP A 80 3.77 13.06 10.55
N GLU A 81 4.95 13.67 10.50
CA GLU A 81 5.80 13.72 9.32
C GLU A 81 6.96 12.74 9.43
N THR A 82 7.19 11.95 8.38
CA THR A 82 8.35 11.08 8.29
C THR A 82 9.17 11.46 7.06
N PRO A 83 10.45 11.87 7.21
CA PRO A 83 11.31 12.18 6.08
C PRO A 83 11.57 10.93 5.24
N PHE A 84 11.46 11.06 3.93
CA PHE A 84 11.59 9.95 2.99
C PHE A 84 12.20 10.42 1.65
N GLN A 85 12.81 9.51 0.89
CA GLN A 85 13.32 9.79 -0.46
C GLN A 85 12.45 9.09 -1.50
N VAL A 86 11.94 9.86 -2.46
CA VAL A 86 11.11 9.33 -3.55
C VAL A 86 11.97 9.24 -4.81
N LEU A 87 12.15 8.02 -5.32
CA LEU A 87 13.02 7.77 -6.47
C LEU A 87 12.56 8.50 -7.75
N LYS A 88 11.25 8.72 -7.90
CA LYS A 88 10.66 9.38 -9.06
C LYS A 88 9.54 10.32 -8.64
N GLU A 89 9.87 11.59 -8.48
CA GLU A 89 8.93 12.67 -8.17
C GLU A 89 9.04 13.75 -9.26
N PRO A 90 7.92 14.22 -9.84
CA PRO A 90 7.95 15.28 -10.84
C PRO A 90 8.63 16.55 -10.31
N GLY A 91 9.65 17.04 -11.01
CA GLY A 91 10.35 18.28 -10.64
C GLY A 91 11.32 18.18 -9.46
N LYS A 92 11.60 16.97 -8.92
CA LYS A 92 12.61 16.77 -7.87
C LYS A 92 13.64 15.71 -8.25
N ARG A 93 14.86 15.86 -7.69
CA ARG A 93 15.93 14.84 -7.80
C ARG A 93 15.63 13.70 -6.83
N SER A 94 16.09 12.49 -7.14
CA SER A 94 15.81 11.30 -6.31
C SER A 94 16.44 11.36 -4.90
N GLN A 95 17.51 12.15 -4.72
CA GLN A 95 18.15 12.38 -3.41
C GLN A 95 17.53 13.55 -2.65
N SER A 96 16.56 14.26 -3.23
CA SER A 96 15.85 15.34 -2.53
C SER A 96 15.03 14.77 -1.38
N GLN A 97 14.96 15.52 -0.28
CA GLN A 97 14.13 15.17 0.85
C GLN A 97 12.66 15.43 0.51
N SER A 98 11.85 14.39 0.75
CA SER A 98 10.39 14.41 0.67
C SER A 98 9.82 13.90 1.98
N TYR A 99 8.50 13.91 2.13
CA TYR A 99 7.83 13.57 3.39
C TYR A 99 6.65 12.65 3.13
N LEU A 100 6.49 11.65 3.98
CA LEU A 100 5.23 10.94 4.17
C LEU A 100 4.51 11.57 5.35
N TRP A 101 3.22 11.82 5.19
CA TRP A 101 2.37 12.41 6.22
C TRP A 101 1.33 11.37 6.63
N VAL A 102 1.31 11.03 7.91
CA VAL A 102 0.25 10.21 8.50
C VAL A 102 -0.73 11.14 9.17
N LEU A 103 -2.02 10.98 8.84
CA LEU A 103 -3.11 11.74 9.42
C LEU A 103 -3.92 10.82 10.32
N ARG A 104 -4.29 11.32 11.50
CA ARG A 104 -5.21 10.64 12.41
C ARG A 104 -6.37 11.56 12.79
N GLY A 105 -7.58 11.07 12.55
CA GLY A 105 -8.85 11.67 12.93
C GLY A 105 -9.83 10.63 13.46
N GLY A 106 -11.13 10.87 13.31
CA GLY A 106 -12.19 9.98 13.82
C GLY A 106 -12.48 10.15 15.32
N GLU A 107 -13.33 9.27 15.85
CA GLU A 107 -13.72 9.25 17.26
C GLU A 107 -12.63 8.60 18.12
N GLN A 108 -12.58 8.92 19.41
CA GLN A 108 -11.54 8.40 20.32
C GLN A 108 -11.47 6.86 20.35
N ASN A 109 -12.62 6.19 20.25
CA ASN A 109 -12.71 4.72 20.25
C ASN A 109 -12.66 4.10 18.85
N HIS A 110 -12.78 4.91 17.80
CA HIS A 110 -12.76 4.48 16.39
C HIS A 110 -11.90 5.45 15.57
N PRO A 111 -10.57 5.45 15.79
CA PRO A 111 -9.69 6.35 15.07
C PRO A 111 -9.63 5.96 13.60
N LEU A 112 -9.61 6.97 12.74
CA LEU A 112 -9.30 6.83 11.32
C LEU A 112 -7.85 7.22 11.09
N ILE A 113 -7.12 6.41 10.34
CA ILE A 113 -5.71 6.63 9.97
C ILE A 113 -5.64 6.70 8.45
N TYR A 114 -4.98 7.73 7.94
CA TYR A 114 -4.71 7.95 6.51
C TYR A 114 -3.22 8.14 6.27
#